data_AF-A0A0D4ZZ98-F1
#
_entry.id   AF-A0A0D4ZZ98-F1
#
_cell.length_a   1.000
_cell.length_b   1.000
_cell.length_c   1.000
_cell.angle_alpha   90.00
_cell.angle_beta   90.00
_cell.angle_gamma   90.00
#
_symmetry.space_group_name_H-M   'P 1'
#
loop_
_entity.id
_entity.type
_entity.pdbx_description
1 polymer ?
#
loop_
_entity_poly.entity_id
_entity_poly.type
_entity_poly.pdbx_seq_one_letter_code
_entity_poly.pdbx_strand_id
1 'polypeptide(L)'
;MLVDVFDGRDHKNATPTGCFHFARSPTPGEQVEINGKIQIVTRAWHQPGRCYAGAKFAILISEQVAPVGETEPSTPAYDVAGEVV
;
A
#
# COMPACT_ATOMS: atom_id res chain seq x y z
N MET A 1 -5.29 -5.00 -14.27
CA MET A 1 -4.62 -6.33 -14.13
C MET A 1 -5.05 -6.95 -12.82
N LEU A 2 -5.44 -8.23 -12.82
CA LEU A 2 -5.84 -8.94 -11.60
C LEU A 2 -4.61 -9.50 -10.86
N VAL A 3 -4.53 -9.27 -9.55
CA VAL A 3 -3.42 -9.68 -8.69
C VAL A 3 -3.94 -10.40 -7.45
N ASP A 4 -3.37 -11.57 -7.13
CA ASP A 4 -3.59 -12.24 -5.84
C ASP A 4 -2.80 -11.48 -4.76
N VAL A 5 -3.47 -11.16 -3.66
CA VAL A 5 -2.85 -10.47 -2.52
C VAL A 5 -2.82 -11.41 -1.33
N PHE A 6 -1.64 -11.54 -0.73
CA PHE A 6 -1.42 -12.34 0.47
C PHE A 6 -0.84 -11.46 1.58
N ASP A 7 -1.26 -11.69 2.81
CA ASP A 7 -0.77 -11.01 4.00
C ASP A 7 0.08 -11.96 4.84
N GLY A 8 1.31 -11.55 5.16
CA GLY A 8 2.19 -12.33 6.01
C GLY A 8 3.67 -12.04 5.79
N ARG A 9 4.51 -12.75 6.54
CA ARG A 9 5.96 -12.55 6.54
C ARG A 9 6.68 -13.25 5.39
N ASP A 10 6.14 -14.38 4.93
CA ASP A 10 6.71 -15.21 3.89
C ASP A 10 5.63 -15.76 2.96
N HIS A 11 6.01 -16.17 1.75
CA HIS A 11 5.03 -16.68 0.77
C HIS A 11 4.43 -18.05 1.15
N LYS A 12 5.03 -18.80 2.09
CA LYS A 12 4.63 -20.19 2.40
C LYS A 12 3.49 -20.23 3.40
N ASN A 13 3.47 -19.27 4.32
CA ASN A 13 2.54 -19.17 5.43
C ASN A 13 1.63 -17.93 5.33
N ALA A 14 1.70 -17.20 4.21
CA ALA A 14 0.86 -16.01 4.03
C ALA A 14 -0.62 -16.38 3.90
N THR A 15 -1.46 -15.54 4.51
CA THR A 15 -2.90 -15.67 4.47
C THR A 15 -3.43 -15.01 3.19
N PRO A 16 -4.24 -15.70 2.36
CA PRO A 16 -4.87 -15.09 1.21
C PRO A 16 -5.80 -13.94 1.63
N THR A 17 -5.54 -12.73 1.13
CA THR A 17 -6.39 -11.56 1.36
C THR A 17 -7.48 -11.46 0.30
N GLY A 18 -7.17 -11.86 -0.94
CA GLY A 18 -8.13 -11.84 -2.05
C GLY A 18 -7.48 -11.54 -3.40
N CYS A 19 -8.32 -11.19 -4.38
CA CYS A 19 -7.90 -10.80 -5.73
C CYS A 19 -8.32 -9.35 -5.99
N PHE A 20 -7.38 -8.51 -6.41
CA PHE A 20 -7.60 -7.07 -6.60
C PHE A 20 -7.17 -6.62 -8.00
N HIS A 21 -7.80 -5.56 -8.51
CA HIS A 21 -7.45 -4.96 -9.79
C HIS A 21 -6.44 -3.82 -9.59
N PHE A 22 -5.32 -3.91 -10.30
CA PHE A 22 -4.29 -2.87 -10.34
C PHE A 22 -4.13 -2.31 -11.76
N ALA A 23 -3.79 -1.03 -11.86
CA ALA A 23 -3.49 -0.39 -13.15
C ALA A 23 -2.19 -0.94 -13.78
N ARG A 24 -1.21 -1.31 -12.95
CA ARG A 24 0.09 -1.88 -13.33
C ARG A 24 0.50 -2.97 -12.36
N SER A 25 1.56 -3.72 -12.69
CA SER A 25 2.16 -4.68 -11.77
C SER A 25 2.77 -3.97 -10.55
N PRO A 26 2.32 -4.25 -9.33
CA PRO A 26 2.93 -3.68 -8.14
C PRO A 26 4.35 -4.22 -7.95
N THR A 27 5.22 -3.38 -7.41
CA THR A 27 6.64 -3.68 -7.21
C THR A 27 7.00 -3.71 -5.73
N PRO A 28 7.99 -4.53 -5.30
CA PRO A 28 8.44 -4.50 -3.91
C PRO A 28 8.89 -3.10 -3.47
N GLY A 29 8.43 -2.66 -2.30
CA GLY A 29 8.63 -1.31 -1.75
C GLY A 29 7.51 -0.32 -2.12
N GLU A 30 6.65 -0.65 -3.07
CA GLU A 30 5.49 0.17 -3.44
C GLU A 30 4.42 0.13 -2.33
N GLN A 31 3.77 1.27 -2.11
CA GLN A 31 2.61 1.37 -1.22
C GLN A 31 1.34 1.11 -2.03
N VAL A 32 0.48 0.25 -1.50
CA VAL A 32 -0.79 -0.13 -2.12
C VAL A 32 -1.91 -0.02 -1.10
N GLU A 33 -3.09 0.42 -1.55
CA GLU A 33 -4.28 0.44 -0.72
C GLU A 33 -5.06 -0.87 -0.89
N ILE A 34 -5.20 -1.63 0.20
CA ILE A 34 -5.94 -2.90 0.24
C ILE A 34 -6.97 -2.80 1.35
N ASN A 35 -8.25 -2.98 1.03
CA ASN A 35 -9.36 -2.89 1.99
C ASN A 35 -9.35 -1.58 2.82
N GLY A 36 -8.99 -0.45 2.21
CA GLY A 36 -8.91 0.86 2.87
C GLY A 36 -7.70 1.06 3.77
N LYS A 37 -6.71 0.16 3.74
CA LYS A 37 -5.45 0.27 4.49
C LYS A 37 -4.27 0.41 3.55
N ILE A 38 -3.34 1.31 3.88
CA ILE A 38 -2.07 1.45 3.16
C ILE A 38 -1.10 0.37 3.63
N GLN A 39 -0.67 -0.48 2.70
CA GLN A 39 0.24 -1.60 2.94
C GLN A 39 1.49 -1.46 2.07
N ILE A 40 2.63 -2.03 2.48
CA ILE A 40 3.81 -2.17 1.62
C ILE A 40 3.78 -3.51 0.91
N VAL A 41 4.03 -3.50 -0.39
CA VAL A 41 4.40 -4.71 -1.15
C VAL A 41 5.79 -5.16 -0.72
N THR A 42 5.90 -6.29 -0.04
CA THR A 42 7.19 -6.84 0.41
C THR A 42 7.79 -7.80 -0.63
N ARG A 43 6.94 -8.47 -1.41
CA ARG A 43 7.35 -9.35 -2.52
C ARG A 43 6.32 -9.30 -3.64
N ALA A 44 6.79 -9.57 -4.86
CA ALA A 44 5.95 -9.72 -6.04
C ALA A 44 6.48 -10.87 -6.90
N TRP A 45 5.60 -11.73 -7.42
CA TRP A 45 6.00 -12.87 -8.26
C TRP A 45 4.91 -13.27 -9.26
N HIS A 46 5.33 -13.95 -10.32
CA HIS A 46 4.42 -14.59 -11.27
C HIS A 46 4.00 -15.97 -10.77
N GLN A 47 2.77 -16.36 -11.08
CA GLN A 47 2.21 -17.67 -10.77
C GLN A 47 2.02 -18.49 -12.06
N PRO A 48 3.10 -19.00 -12.67
CA PRO A 48 3.01 -19.73 -13.95
C PRO A 48 2.24 -21.06 -13.83
N GLY A 49 2.13 -21.62 -12.62
CA GLY A 49 1.37 -22.84 -12.35
C GLY A 49 -0.16 -22.69 -12.41
N ARG A 50 -0.69 -21.46 -12.49
CA ARG A 50 -2.13 -21.27 -12.74
C ARG A 50 -2.40 -21.43 -14.23
N CYS A 51 -2.92 -22.58 -14.65
CA CYS A 51 -3.28 -22.84 -16.05
C CYS A 51 -4.60 -22.19 -16.48
N TYR A 52 -5.49 -21.86 -15.54
CA TYR A 52 -6.86 -21.35 -15.80
C TYR A 52 -7.05 -19.86 -15.50
N ALA A 53 -8.26 -19.33 -15.74
CA ALA A 53 -8.66 -17.95 -15.46
C ALA A 53 -8.40 -17.56 -13.99
N GLY A 54 -7.78 -16.40 -13.77
CA GLY A 54 -7.38 -15.91 -12.45
C GLY A 54 -6.15 -15.01 -12.54
N ALA A 55 -5.76 -14.42 -11.41
CA ALA A 55 -4.55 -13.62 -11.34
C ALA A 55 -3.34 -14.48 -11.69
N LYS A 56 -2.47 -13.97 -12.57
CA LYS A 56 -1.18 -14.58 -12.93
C LYS A 56 -0.01 -13.94 -12.18
N PHE A 57 -0.32 -12.96 -11.35
CA PHE A 57 0.61 -12.17 -10.56
C PHE A 57 0.13 -12.15 -9.12
N ALA A 58 1.08 -12.27 -8.21
CA ALA A 58 0.82 -12.27 -6.78
C ALA A 58 1.75 -11.31 -6.07
N ILE A 59 1.24 -10.72 -4.98
CA ILE A 59 2.01 -9.87 -4.09
C ILE A 59 1.86 -10.34 -2.64
N LEU A 60 2.92 -10.13 -1.87
CA LEU A 60 2.92 -10.24 -0.42
C LEU A 60 2.90 -8.82 0.14
N ILE A 61 1.97 -8.56 1.04
CA ILE A 61 1.86 -7.28 1.73
C ILE A 61 2.27 -7.42 3.20
N SER A 62 2.71 -6.30 3.76
CA SER A 62 2.93 -6.13 5.20
C SER A 62 2.27 -4.82 5.61
N GLU A 63 1.77 -4.78 6.84
CA GLU A 63 1.36 -3.53 7.46
C GLU A 63 2.55 -2.57 7.50
N GLN A 64 2.33 -1.35 7.02
CA GLN A 64 3.15 -0.22 7.44
C GLN A 64 2.65 0.18 8.82
N VAL A 65 3.50 0.04 9.82
CA VAL A 65 3.41 0.98 10.94
C VAL A 65 3.87 2.30 10.34
N ALA A 66 2.91 3.14 9.92
CA ALA A 66 3.22 4.54 9.69
C ALA A 66 3.97 5.02 10.95
N PRO A 67 5.14 5.68 10.84
CA PRO A 67 5.62 6.43 11.98
C PRO A 67 4.45 7.36 12.35
N VAL A 68 3.95 7.21 13.58
CA VAL A 68 3.04 8.18 14.17
C VAL A 68 3.85 9.46 14.23
N GLY A 69 3.78 10.25 13.16
CA GLY A 69 4.11 11.66 13.19
C GLY A 69 3.06 12.27 14.10
N GLU A 70 3.44 12.47 15.35
CA GLU A 70 2.71 13.22 16.35
C GLU A 70 2.24 14.56 15.72
N THR A 71 0.93 14.82 15.80
CA THR A 71 0.34 15.99 16.49
C THR A 71 1.25 17.25 16.47
N GLU A 72 0.96 18.39 15.82
CA GLU A 72 -0.24 19.26 15.90
C GLU A 72 -0.08 20.48 14.93
N PRO A 73 -1.08 21.37 14.78
CA PRO A 73 -1.17 22.36 13.71
C PRO A 73 -0.25 23.55 13.96
N SER A 74 0.47 23.99 12.94
CA SER A 74 1.15 25.28 12.97
C SER A 74 0.45 26.24 12.03
N THR A 75 -0.61 26.88 12.54
CA THR A 75 -1.01 28.19 12.05
C THR A 75 -0.64 29.20 13.12
N PRO A 76 0.47 29.94 12.99
CA PRO A 76 0.54 31.27 13.55
C PRO A 76 -0.15 32.24 12.57
N ALA A 77 -1.34 32.71 12.97
CA ALA A 77 -1.93 33.90 12.38
C ALA A 77 -0.97 35.07 12.61
N TYR A 78 -0.40 35.62 11.55
CA TYR A 78 0.27 36.91 11.63
C TYR A 78 -0.80 38.01 11.54
N ASP A 79 -1.15 38.56 12.70
CA ASP A 79 -1.68 39.92 12.79
C ASP A 79 -0.52 40.87 12.46
N VAL A 80 -0.54 41.48 11.27
CA VAL A 80 0.31 42.64 10.98
C VAL A 80 -0.61 43.83 10.79
N ALA A 81 -0.83 44.54 11.89
CA ALA A 81 -1.12 45.96 11.86
C ALA A 81 0.06 46.66 11.15
N GLY A 82 -0.21 47.21 9.98
CA GLY A 82 0.71 48.03 9.20
C GLY A 82 -0.06 49.20 8.60
N GLU A 83 -0.28 50.22 9.43
CA GLU A 83 -0.55 51.59 8.99
C GLU A 83 0.68 52.14 8.23
N VAL A 84 0.44 53.15 7.38
CA VAL A 84 1.29 53.88 6.40
C VAL A 84 1.12 53.37 4.95
N VAL A 85 0.62 54.14 3.98
CA VAL A 85 0.82 55.57 3.66
C VAL A 85 -0.49 56.23 3.22
#